data_AF-A0A1Y3NKG3-F1
#
_entry.id   AF-A0A1Y3NKG3-F1
#
_cell.length_a   1.000
_cell.length_b   1.000
_cell.length_c   1.000
_cell.angle_alpha   90.00
_cell.angle_beta   90.00
_cell.angle_gamma   90.00
#
_symmetry.space_group_name_H-M   'P 1'
#
loop_
_entity.id
_entity.type
_entity.pdbx_description
1 polymer ?
#
loop_
_entity_poly.entity_id
_entity_poly.type
_entity_poly.pdbx_seq_one_letter_code
_entity_poly.pdbx_strand_id
1 'polypeptide(L)'
;LKIAVLDIYNSRLDKRIEKKNFIFDRKFLDFKRIQAIERKRPKDEKELLSKMRVFAKMQSPTEFDDFVEGIKNEIKLKQRIKELQHYRQNGISSMSEVIAFENHKSQKSKGHHQSDIYGHEKRASTSRHTRTASEDTYLIASPRVSTPRASGRKASAPLDLKDADGVSLLSEAEYSLCCNLRLLPKPYLVIKEKILSEYARLGSLKKRQARELIKIDVNKTGKIYDFFLSAGLIKGPNTMVSSDYNN
;
A
#
# COMPACT_ATOMS: atom_id res chain seq x y z
N LEU A 1 49.87 -33.20 10.87
CA LEU A 1 49.62 -31.98 11.68
C LEU A 1 50.15 -30.71 11.02
N LYS A 2 51.44 -30.60 10.64
CA LYS A 2 52.01 -29.39 9.99
C LYS A 2 51.32 -28.97 8.69
N ILE A 3 50.93 -29.94 7.84
CA ILE A 3 50.22 -29.67 6.58
C ILE A 3 48.86 -29.00 6.85
N ALA A 4 48.05 -29.54 7.77
CA ALA A 4 46.77 -28.93 8.15
C ALA A 4 46.91 -27.50 8.71
N VAL A 5 47.99 -27.22 9.45
CA VAL A 5 48.28 -25.86 9.94
C VAL A 5 48.61 -24.91 8.79
N LEU A 6 49.39 -25.37 7.79
CA LEU A 6 49.68 -24.60 6.57
C LEU A 6 48.43 -24.38 5.73
N ASP A 7 47.56 -25.38 5.60
CA ASP A 7 46.29 -25.25 4.86
C ASP A 7 45.34 -24.23 5.51
N ILE A 8 45.24 -24.24 6.84
CA ILE A 8 44.45 -23.24 7.58
C ILE A 8 45.02 -21.83 7.38
N TYR A 9 46.35 -21.70 7.38
CA TYR A 9 47.01 -20.41 7.14
C TYR A 9 46.75 -19.91 5.72
N ASN A 10 46.98 -20.76 4.72
CA ASN A 10 46.77 -20.43 3.30
C ASN A 10 45.29 -20.09 3.03
N SER A 11 44.35 -20.86 3.55
CA SER A 11 42.90 -20.55 3.44
C SER A 11 42.55 -19.18 4.02
N ARG A 12 43.19 -18.78 5.13
CA ARG A 12 43.01 -17.44 5.71
C ARG A 12 43.64 -16.34 4.87
N LEU A 13 44.80 -16.62 4.27
CA LEU A 13 45.47 -15.70 3.36
C LEU A 13 44.64 -15.48 2.10
N ASP A 14 44.14 -16.55 1.49
CA ASP A 14 43.30 -16.53 0.30
C ASP A 14 42.02 -15.73 0.55
N LYS A 15 41.31 -15.98 1.66
CA LYS A 15 40.13 -15.18 2.05
C LYS A 15 40.44 -13.69 2.20
N ARG A 16 41.63 -13.34 2.67
CA ARG A 16 42.05 -11.94 2.81
C ARG A 16 42.29 -11.31 1.43
N ILE A 17 42.90 -12.07 0.52
CA ILE A 17 43.15 -11.64 -0.86
C ILE A 17 41.82 -11.50 -1.61
N GLU A 18 40.92 -12.47 -1.51
CA GLU A 18 39.57 -12.43 -2.08
C GLU A 18 38.80 -11.19 -1.60
N LYS A 19 38.84 -10.90 -0.30
CA LYS A 19 38.19 -9.70 0.24
C LYS A 19 38.81 -8.41 -0.30
N LYS A 20 40.13 -8.38 -0.47
CA LYS A 20 40.83 -7.24 -1.07
C LYS A 20 40.38 -7.06 -2.52
N ASN A 21 40.48 -8.10 -3.35
CA ASN A 21 40.09 -8.07 -4.76
C ASN A 21 38.61 -7.66 -4.90
N PHE A 22 37.72 -8.23 -4.08
CA PHE A 22 36.30 -7.87 -4.07
C PHE A 22 36.04 -6.37 -3.92
N ILE A 23 36.80 -5.68 -3.06
CA ILE A 23 36.69 -4.24 -2.81
C ILE A 23 37.26 -3.43 -3.99
N PHE A 24 38.41 -3.84 -4.52
CA PHE A 24 39.09 -3.15 -5.62
C PHE A 24 38.33 -3.30 -6.94
N ASP A 25 37.92 -4.52 -7.30
CA ASP A 25 37.26 -4.82 -8.56
C ASP A 25 35.93 -4.06 -8.71
N ARG A 26 35.19 -3.90 -7.60
CA ARG A 26 33.91 -3.18 -7.56
C ARG A 26 34.05 -1.68 -7.32
N LYS A 27 35.29 -1.17 -7.26
CA LYS A 27 35.60 0.25 -7.03
C LYS A 27 34.89 0.83 -5.80
N PHE A 28 34.72 0.03 -4.74
CA PHE A 28 34.04 0.46 -3.51
C PHE A 28 34.82 1.50 -2.71
N LEU A 29 36.07 1.79 -3.10
CA LEU A 29 36.88 2.88 -2.58
C LEU A 29 36.46 4.26 -3.14
N ASP A 30 35.74 4.30 -4.26
CA ASP A 30 35.31 5.54 -4.91
C ASP A 30 34.00 6.09 -4.31
N PHE A 31 34.00 6.35 -3.01
CA PHE A 31 32.79 6.75 -2.26
C PHE A 31 32.08 7.97 -2.84
N LYS A 32 32.83 8.99 -3.31
CA LYS A 32 32.25 10.19 -3.92
C LYS A 32 31.50 9.88 -5.22
N ARG A 33 32.06 8.99 -6.06
CA ARG A 33 31.45 8.56 -7.33
C ARG A 33 30.19 7.75 -7.07
N ILE A 34 30.25 6.79 -6.15
CA ILE A 34 29.12 5.93 -5.76
C ILE A 34 27.97 6.78 -5.19
N GLN A 35 28.27 7.70 -4.28
CA GLN A 35 27.25 8.56 -3.66
C GLN A 35 26.59 9.52 -4.68
N ALA A 36 27.34 10.03 -5.66
CA ALA A 36 26.80 10.84 -6.73
C ALA A 36 25.84 10.04 -7.63
N ILE A 37 26.21 8.79 -7.94
CA ILE A 37 25.37 7.86 -8.72
C ILE A 37 24.11 7.51 -7.94
N GLU A 38 24.21 7.15 -6.65
CA GLU A 38 23.05 6.86 -5.82
C GLU A 38 22.13 8.08 -5.67
N ARG A 39 22.66 9.30 -5.52
CA ARG A 39 21.82 10.50 -5.44
C ARG A 39 20.98 10.75 -6.69
N LYS A 40 21.51 10.43 -7.88
CA LYS A 40 20.80 10.60 -9.17
C LYS A 40 19.75 9.51 -9.43
N ARG A 41 19.75 8.40 -8.70
CA ARG A 41 18.79 7.29 -8.94
C ARG A 41 17.43 7.57 -8.28
N PRO A 42 16.32 7.25 -8.96
CA PRO A 42 14.98 7.35 -8.40
C PRO A 42 14.80 6.38 -7.21
N LYS A 43 13.82 6.65 -6.35
CA LYS A 43 13.59 5.90 -5.10
C LYS A 43 13.36 4.40 -5.36
N ASP A 44 12.61 4.07 -6.41
CA ASP A 44 12.27 2.69 -6.75
C ASP A 44 13.50 1.90 -7.23
N GLU A 45 14.40 2.55 -8.00
CA GLU A 45 15.67 1.94 -8.40
C GLU A 45 16.61 1.71 -7.21
N LYS A 46 16.58 2.58 -6.19
CA LYS A 46 17.40 2.41 -4.98
C LYS A 46 16.98 1.19 -4.18
N GLU A 47 15.68 1.00 -3.99
CA GLU A 47 15.16 -0.16 -3.26
C GLU A 47 15.49 -1.46 -4.00
N LEU A 48 15.35 -1.46 -5.32
CA LEU A 48 15.74 -2.59 -6.16
C LEU A 48 17.24 -2.93 -6.00
N LEU A 49 18.13 -1.95 -6.11
CA LEU A 49 19.56 -2.17 -5.95
C LEU A 49 19.91 -2.69 -4.58
N SER A 50 19.24 -2.21 -3.53
CA SER A 50 19.42 -2.72 -2.17
C SER A 50 19.10 -4.21 -2.09
N LYS A 51 18.01 -4.66 -2.73
CA LYS A 51 17.66 -6.09 -2.82
C LYS A 51 18.68 -6.88 -3.66
N MET A 52 19.11 -6.32 -4.79
CA MET A 52 20.03 -7.02 -5.71
C MET A 52 21.48 -7.07 -5.21
N ARG A 53 21.89 -6.19 -4.29
CA ARG A 53 23.26 -6.10 -3.76
C ARG A 53 23.76 -7.40 -3.13
N VAL A 54 22.86 -8.28 -2.69
CA VAL A 54 23.20 -9.61 -2.17
C VAL A 54 23.86 -10.48 -3.26
N PHE A 55 23.39 -10.38 -4.50
CA PHE A 55 23.93 -11.14 -5.63
C PHE A 55 25.30 -10.63 -6.10
N ALA A 56 25.64 -9.38 -5.77
CA ALA A 56 26.96 -8.82 -6.08
C ALA A 56 28.11 -9.61 -5.45
N LYS A 57 27.86 -10.43 -4.41
CA LYS A 57 28.87 -11.31 -3.81
C LYS A 57 29.17 -12.55 -4.64
N MET A 58 28.22 -13.03 -5.43
CA MET A 58 28.30 -14.31 -6.15
C MET A 58 28.63 -14.16 -7.64
N GLN A 59 28.49 -12.96 -8.19
CA GLN A 59 28.71 -12.65 -9.60
C GLN A 59 29.96 -11.80 -9.79
N SER A 60 30.56 -11.83 -10.99
CA SER A 60 31.61 -10.86 -11.35
C SER A 60 31.03 -9.44 -11.40
N PRO A 61 31.87 -8.39 -11.29
CA PRO A 61 31.39 -7.01 -11.33
C PRO A 61 30.65 -6.67 -12.63
N THR A 62 31.14 -7.16 -13.77
CA THR A 62 30.56 -6.91 -15.10
C THR A 62 29.22 -7.60 -15.25
N GLU A 63 29.13 -8.89 -14.89
CA GLU A 63 27.87 -9.63 -14.95
C GLU A 63 26.81 -9.05 -14.02
N PHE A 64 27.21 -8.55 -12.85
CA PHE A 64 26.30 -7.90 -11.93
C PHE A 64 25.75 -6.59 -12.48
N ASP A 65 26.60 -5.77 -13.12
CA ASP A 65 26.17 -4.52 -13.75
C ASP A 65 25.22 -4.80 -14.92
N ASP A 66 25.52 -5.79 -15.78
CA ASP A 66 24.66 -6.23 -16.89
C ASP A 66 23.32 -6.78 -16.37
N PHE A 67 23.35 -7.55 -15.29
CA PHE A 67 22.15 -8.08 -14.65
C PHE A 67 21.26 -6.94 -14.11
N VAL A 68 21.86 -5.98 -13.40
CA VAL A 68 21.14 -4.81 -12.88
C VAL A 68 20.57 -3.97 -14.02
N GLU A 69 21.30 -3.80 -15.12
CA GLU A 69 20.82 -3.12 -16.32
C GLU A 69 19.64 -3.87 -16.96
N GLY A 70 19.74 -5.19 -17.09
CA GLY A 70 18.67 -6.05 -17.60
C GLY A 70 17.37 -5.89 -16.81
N ILE A 71 17.45 -5.93 -15.48
CA ILE A 71 16.27 -5.74 -14.61
C ILE A 71 15.67 -4.33 -14.79
N LYS A 72 16.51 -3.29 -14.90
CA LYS A 72 16.02 -1.92 -15.15
C LYS A 72 15.30 -1.83 -16.49
N ASN A 73 15.83 -2.46 -17.53
CA ASN A 73 15.22 -2.49 -18.84
C ASN A 73 13.90 -3.27 -18.82
N GLU A 74 13.84 -4.40 -18.11
CA GLU A 74 12.61 -5.17 -17.92
C GLU A 74 11.51 -4.31 -17.26
N ILE A 75 11.83 -3.58 -16.18
CA ILE A 75 10.87 -2.71 -15.50
C ILE A 75 10.35 -1.62 -16.45
N LYS A 76 11.25 -0.96 -17.19
CA LYS A 76 10.88 0.06 -18.19
C LYS A 76 9.96 -0.52 -19.27
N LEU A 77 10.28 -1.71 -19.78
CA LEU A 77 9.48 -2.39 -20.80
C LEU A 77 8.10 -2.78 -20.25
N LYS A 78 8.03 -3.34 -19.04
CA LYS A 78 6.75 -3.66 -18.37
C LYS A 78 5.89 -2.42 -18.18
N GLN A 79 6.49 -1.31 -17.75
CA GLN A 79 5.79 -0.03 -17.62
C GLN A 79 5.29 0.47 -18.98
N ARG A 80 6.13 0.42 -20.01
CA ARG A 80 5.74 0.82 -21.37
C ARG A 80 4.63 -0.03 -21.94
N ILE A 81 4.67 -1.35 -21.74
CA ILE A 81 3.60 -2.26 -22.16
C ILE A 81 2.29 -1.89 -21.47
N LYS A 82 2.32 -1.62 -20.15
CA LYS A 82 1.13 -1.21 -19.39
C LYS A 82 0.55 0.11 -19.91
N GLU A 83 1.40 1.08 -20.24
CA GLU A 83 0.98 2.35 -20.85
C GLU A 83 0.31 2.13 -22.22
N LEU A 84 0.92 1.32 -23.08
CA LEU A 84 0.38 1.01 -24.40
C LEU A 84 -0.94 0.23 -24.31
N GLN A 85 -1.07 -0.69 -23.36
CA GLN A 85 -2.32 -1.39 -23.08
C GLN A 85 -3.40 -0.39 -22.61
N HIS A 86 -3.05 0.57 -21.76
CA HIS A 86 -3.98 1.62 -21.34
C HIS A 86 -4.44 2.50 -22.50
N TYR A 87 -3.54 2.88 -23.42
CA TYR A 87 -3.93 3.63 -24.63
C TYR A 87 -4.89 2.83 -25.51
N ARG A 88 -4.63 1.53 -25.71
CA ARG A 88 -5.54 0.64 -26.45
C ARG A 88 -6.91 0.53 -25.79
N GLN A 89 -6.97 0.43 -24.45
CA GLN A 89 -8.23 0.41 -23.71
C GLN A 89 -9.03 1.72 -23.86
N ASN A 90 -8.34 2.85 -24.02
CA ASN A 90 -8.96 4.15 -24.28
C ASN A 90 -9.28 4.38 -25.77
N GLY A 91 -9.12 3.37 -26.63
CA GLY A 91 -9.43 3.45 -28.07
C GLY A 91 -8.35 4.11 -28.92
N ILE A 92 -7.21 4.49 -28.34
CA ILE A 92 -6.10 5.14 -29.03
C ILE A 92 -5.23 4.06 -29.66
N SER A 93 -5.30 3.94 -30.99
CA SER A 93 -4.62 2.87 -31.74
C SER A 93 -3.51 3.38 -32.67
N SER A 94 -3.43 4.69 -32.90
CA SER A 94 -2.38 5.32 -33.72
C SER A 94 -1.27 5.93 -32.88
N MET A 95 0.00 5.72 -33.27
CA MET A 95 1.16 6.29 -32.58
C MET A 95 1.14 7.83 -32.56
N SER A 96 0.61 8.47 -33.62
CA SER A 96 0.45 9.92 -33.69
C SER A 96 -0.57 10.44 -32.67
N GLU A 97 -1.61 9.64 -32.40
CA GLU A 97 -2.67 9.97 -31.45
C GLU A 97 -2.22 9.78 -30.00
N VAL A 98 -1.33 8.80 -29.74
CA VAL A 98 -0.65 8.64 -28.43
C VAL A 98 0.13 9.90 -28.07
N ILE A 99 0.88 10.49 -29.02
CA ILE A 99 1.67 11.70 -28.79
C ILE A 99 0.75 12.90 -28.48
N ALA A 100 -0.35 13.06 -29.22
CA ALA A 100 -1.34 14.11 -28.98
C ALA A 100 -2.02 13.96 -27.60
N PHE A 101 -2.37 12.73 -27.22
CA PHE A 101 -2.96 12.42 -25.92
C PHE A 101 -1.97 12.67 -24.77
N GLU A 102 -0.71 12.28 -24.92
CA GLU A 102 0.35 12.52 -23.94
C GLU A 102 0.62 14.01 -23.74
N ASN A 103 0.62 14.79 -24.83
CA ASN A 103 0.75 16.25 -24.78
C ASN A 103 -0.44 16.90 -24.06
N HIS A 104 -1.67 16.51 -24.40
CA HIS A 104 -2.88 17.04 -23.76
C HIS A 104 -3.00 16.63 -22.28
N LYS A 105 -2.59 15.40 -21.93
CA LYS A 105 -2.51 14.91 -20.54
C LYS A 105 -1.44 15.66 -19.75
N SER A 106 -0.27 15.91 -20.35
CA SER A 106 0.85 16.64 -19.72
C SER A 106 0.53 18.13 -19.50
N GLN A 107 -0.27 18.75 -20.36
CA GLN A 107 -0.74 20.13 -20.17
C GLN A 107 -1.78 20.22 -19.03
N LYS A 108 -2.73 19.27 -18.94
CA LYS A 108 -3.72 19.23 -17.85
C LYS A 108 -3.09 19.00 -16.47
N SER A 109 -2.06 18.16 -16.37
CA SER A 109 -1.35 17.96 -15.09
C SER A 109 -0.56 19.17 -14.62
N LYS A 110 -0.11 20.03 -15.54
CA LYS A 110 0.60 21.29 -15.21
C LYS A 110 -0.36 22.41 -14.78
N GLY A 111 -1.60 22.41 -15.25
CA GLY A 111 -2.63 23.40 -14.87
C GLY A 111 -3.21 23.21 -13.46
N HIS A 112 -3.23 21.98 -12.93
CA HIS A 112 -3.80 21.69 -11.62
C HIS A 112 -2.89 21.99 -10.42
N HIS A 113 -1.69 22.53 -10.63
CA HIS A 113 -0.81 22.99 -9.54
C HIS A 113 -0.74 24.52 -9.40
N GLN A 114 -1.42 25.28 -10.27
CA GLN A 114 -1.33 26.74 -10.28
C GLN A 114 -2.58 27.45 -9.71
N SER A 115 -3.66 26.72 -9.41
CA SER A 115 -4.92 27.30 -8.93
C SER A 115 -5.05 27.42 -7.41
N ASP A 116 -4.06 27.00 -6.61
CA ASP A 116 -4.10 27.10 -5.13
C ASP A 116 -3.17 28.20 -4.57
N ILE A 117 -2.70 29.15 -5.39
CA ILE A 117 -1.68 30.17 -5.00
C ILE A 117 -2.20 31.62 -4.95
N TYR A 118 -3.49 31.89 -5.18
CA TYR A 118 -4.08 33.22 -4.96
C TYR A 118 -5.28 33.16 -4.02
N GLY A 119 -5.01 33.20 -2.71
CA GLY A 119 -6.08 33.30 -1.72
C GLY A 119 -5.71 33.07 -0.27
N HIS A 120 -4.62 33.63 0.25
CA HIS A 120 -4.55 34.00 1.67
C HIS A 120 -3.40 34.98 1.94
N GLU A 121 -3.70 36.26 1.76
CA GLU A 121 -2.82 37.34 2.15
C GLU A 121 -2.70 37.35 3.68
N LYS A 122 -1.45 37.29 4.15
CA LYS A 122 -1.10 37.34 5.57
C LYS A 122 -1.31 38.76 6.08
N ARG A 123 -2.22 38.95 7.03
CA ARG A 123 -2.11 40.04 8.01
C ARG A 123 -1.64 39.45 9.34
N ALA A 124 -0.41 39.77 9.69
CA ALA A 124 0.11 39.60 11.02
C ALA A 124 -0.35 40.78 11.88
N SER A 125 -0.99 40.51 13.01
CA SER A 125 -0.89 41.38 14.18
C SER A 125 -1.17 40.59 15.46
N THR A 126 -0.24 40.82 16.37
CA THR A 126 -0.09 40.39 17.75
C THR A 126 -1.29 40.64 18.66
N SER A 127 -1.39 39.80 19.71
CA SER A 127 -1.77 40.14 21.10
C SER A 127 -3.20 39.83 21.58
N ARG A 128 -3.23 38.84 22.48
CA ARG A 128 -3.84 38.78 23.84
C ARG A 128 -5.29 39.26 24.09
N HIS A 129 -5.99 38.37 24.79
CA HIS A 129 -6.84 38.57 25.97
C HIS A 129 -8.34 38.96 25.84
N THR A 130 -9.16 38.08 26.44
CA THR A 130 -10.34 38.31 27.32
C THR A 130 -11.57 39.08 26.84
N ARG A 131 -12.65 38.29 26.62
CA ARG A 131 -14.07 38.41 27.06
C ARG A 131 -14.62 39.77 27.52
N THR A 132 -15.69 40.24 26.86
CA THR A 132 -16.97 40.84 27.35
C THR A 132 -17.92 40.96 26.13
N ALA A 133 -19.13 40.38 26.10
CA ALA A 133 -20.46 40.85 26.54
C ALA A 133 -21.16 41.90 25.61
N SER A 134 -22.50 41.76 25.48
CA SER A 134 -23.55 42.62 24.83
C SER A 134 -23.66 42.59 23.29
N GLU A 135 -24.79 42.09 22.73
CA GLU A 135 -25.99 42.83 22.20
C GLU A 135 -25.65 43.61 20.89
N ASP A 136 -26.43 43.72 19.83
CA ASP A 136 -27.78 43.30 19.48
C ASP A 136 -27.97 43.50 17.96
N THR A 137 -28.80 42.63 17.36
CA THR A 137 -29.79 42.89 16.30
C THR A 137 -29.46 43.34 14.84
N TYR A 138 -30.22 42.69 13.94
CA TYR A 138 -30.79 43.10 12.63
C TYR A 138 -30.21 42.49 11.33
N LEU A 139 -30.99 41.54 10.77
CA LEU A 139 -31.47 41.37 9.37
C LEU A 139 -30.42 41.47 8.24
N ILE A 140 -30.29 40.52 7.29
CA ILE A 140 -31.20 40.31 6.14
C ILE A 140 -30.81 38.98 5.44
N ALA A 141 -31.81 38.38 4.78
CA ALA A 141 -31.88 37.02 4.25
C ALA A 141 -31.22 36.75 2.87
N SER A 142 -30.89 35.45 2.69
CA SER A 142 -30.92 34.61 1.46
C SER A 142 -29.86 34.77 0.34
N PRO A 143 -29.62 33.72 -0.49
CA PRO A 143 -30.16 32.35 -0.48
C PRO A 143 -29.11 31.22 -0.53
N ARG A 144 -29.43 30.08 0.11
CA ARG A 144 -28.80 28.78 -0.11
C ARG A 144 -29.33 28.16 -1.41
N VAL A 145 -28.46 27.94 -2.39
CA VAL A 145 -28.77 27.07 -3.53
C VAL A 145 -28.63 25.62 -3.08
N SER A 146 -29.79 25.00 -2.87
CA SER A 146 -29.95 23.58 -2.59
C SER A 146 -29.96 22.84 -3.92
N THR A 147 -28.95 22.02 -4.19
CA THR A 147 -28.98 21.11 -5.33
C THR A 147 -29.87 19.91 -4.99
N PRO A 148 -30.81 19.54 -5.89
CA PRO A 148 -31.78 18.49 -5.61
C PRO A 148 -31.12 17.12 -5.60
N ARG A 149 -31.30 16.44 -4.47
CA ARG A 149 -30.95 15.05 -4.21
C ARG A 149 -31.85 14.15 -5.06
N ALA A 150 -31.31 13.67 -6.18
CA ALA A 150 -31.93 12.60 -6.94
C ALA A 150 -31.96 11.31 -6.10
N SER A 151 -33.19 10.89 -5.78
CA SER A 151 -33.56 9.60 -5.22
C SER A 151 -33.18 8.46 -6.18
N GLY A 152 -32.78 7.31 -5.60
CA GLY A 152 -32.72 6.04 -6.31
C GLY A 152 -31.34 5.58 -6.78
N ARG A 153 -30.39 5.35 -5.86
CA ARG A 153 -29.25 4.48 -6.18
C ARG A 153 -29.77 3.05 -6.33
N LYS A 154 -30.00 2.61 -7.58
CA LYS A 154 -30.17 1.19 -7.91
C LYS A 154 -29.01 0.42 -7.27
N ALA A 155 -29.32 -0.68 -6.58
CA ALA A 155 -28.30 -1.55 -6.02
C ALA A 155 -27.40 -2.04 -7.17
N SER A 156 -26.19 -1.49 -7.24
CA SER A 156 -25.18 -1.91 -8.20
C SER A 156 -24.96 -3.43 -8.08
N ALA A 157 -24.67 -4.09 -9.20
CA ALA A 157 -24.54 -5.55 -9.31
C ALA A 157 -23.59 -6.16 -8.25
N PRO A 158 -23.79 -7.43 -7.85
CA PRO A 158 -22.88 -8.14 -6.95
C PRO A 158 -21.45 -8.10 -7.51
N LEU A 159 -20.45 -7.91 -6.64
CA LEU A 159 -19.06 -8.00 -7.09
C LEU A 159 -18.76 -9.44 -7.48
N ASP A 160 -18.38 -9.63 -8.73
CA ASP A 160 -17.98 -10.92 -9.27
C ASP A 160 -16.55 -11.21 -8.81
N LEU A 161 -16.42 -12.03 -7.76
CA LEU A 161 -15.13 -12.30 -7.11
C LEU A 161 -14.35 -13.45 -7.76
N LYS A 162 -14.81 -13.99 -8.91
CA LYS A 162 -14.27 -15.23 -9.54
C LYS A 162 -12.79 -15.12 -9.90
N ASP A 163 -12.36 -13.95 -10.35
CA ASP A 163 -10.99 -13.68 -10.80
C ASP A 163 -10.07 -13.09 -9.71
N ALA A 164 -10.56 -12.97 -8.47
CA ALA A 164 -9.78 -12.38 -7.40
C ALA A 164 -8.80 -13.40 -6.80
N ASP A 165 -7.53 -13.01 -6.72
CA ASP A 165 -6.46 -13.83 -6.14
C ASP A 165 -6.75 -14.10 -4.64
N GLY A 166 -6.92 -15.38 -4.27
CA GLY A 166 -7.22 -15.84 -2.91
C GLY A 166 -8.62 -16.42 -2.66
N VAL A 167 -9.46 -16.59 -3.69
CA VAL A 167 -10.81 -17.19 -3.57
C VAL A 167 -10.77 -18.64 -3.08
N SER A 168 -9.76 -19.41 -3.46
CA SER A 168 -9.61 -20.82 -3.06
C SER A 168 -9.37 -21.03 -1.55
N LEU A 169 -9.04 -19.97 -0.82
CA LEU A 169 -8.82 -19.98 0.64
C LEU A 169 -10.07 -19.59 1.44
N LEU A 170 -11.17 -19.24 0.76
CA LEU A 170 -12.45 -18.88 1.38
C LEU A 170 -13.40 -20.07 1.33
N SER A 171 -14.10 -20.34 2.44
CA SER A 171 -15.25 -21.25 2.43
C SER A 171 -16.40 -20.67 1.62
N GLU A 172 -17.30 -21.50 1.09
CA GLU A 172 -18.47 -21.07 0.28
C GLU A 172 -19.34 -20.03 1.02
N ALA A 173 -19.47 -20.17 2.34
CA ALA A 173 -20.16 -19.20 3.18
C ALA A 173 -19.42 -17.86 3.29
N GLU A 174 -18.08 -17.88 3.37
CA GLU A 174 -17.24 -16.68 3.42
C GLU A 174 -17.19 -15.97 2.08
N TYR A 175 -17.20 -16.75 0.99
CA TYR A 175 -17.29 -16.25 -0.37
C TYR A 175 -18.58 -15.45 -0.59
N SER A 176 -19.72 -16.02 -0.18
CA SER A 176 -21.02 -15.32 -0.23
C SER A 176 -21.02 -14.03 0.59
N LEU A 177 -20.42 -14.04 1.80
CA LEU A 177 -20.26 -12.85 2.61
C LEU A 177 -19.42 -11.77 1.90
N CYS A 178 -18.30 -12.16 1.27
CA CYS A 178 -17.42 -11.25 0.55
C CYS A 178 -18.12 -10.62 -0.67
N CYS A 179 -18.90 -11.41 -1.44
CA CYS A 179 -19.70 -10.92 -2.56
C CYS A 179 -20.73 -9.89 -2.09
N ASN A 180 -21.44 -10.18 -0.99
CA ASN A 180 -22.47 -9.30 -0.42
C ASN A 180 -21.90 -8.02 0.19
N LEU A 181 -20.76 -8.11 0.88
CA LEU A 181 -20.09 -6.97 1.54
C LEU A 181 -19.17 -6.19 0.61
N ARG A 182 -18.98 -6.68 -0.62
CA ARG A 182 -18.09 -6.10 -1.61
C ARG A 182 -16.67 -5.98 -1.07
N LEU A 183 -16.18 -7.07 -0.51
CA LEU A 183 -14.87 -7.16 0.11
C LEU A 183 -14.04 -8.14 -0.70
N LEU A 184 -12.84 -7.74 -1.10
CA LEU A 184 -11.93 -8.63 -1.82
C LEU A 184 -11.42 -9.73 -0.87
N PRO A 185 -11.08 -10.93 -1.38
CA PRO A 185 -10.58 -12.03 -0.56
C PRO A 185 -9.37 -11.67 0.30
N LYS A 186 -8.35 -11.00 -0.27
CA LYS A 186 -7.14 -10.59 0.46
C LYS A 186 -7.41 -9.71 1.69
N PRO A 187 -8.14 -8.57 1.58
CA PRO A 187 -8.47 -7.78 2.75
C PRO A 187 -9.39 -8.53 3.73
N TYR A 188 -10.30 -9.39 3.27
CA TYR A 188 -11.11 -10.22 4.17
C TYR A 188 -10.25 -11.16 5.04
N LEU A 189 -9.25 -11.83 4.45
CA LEU A 189 -8.37 -12.73 5.21
C LEU A 189 -7.59 -12.00 6.31
N VAL A 190 -7.08 -10.80 6.02
CA VAL A 190 -6.40 -9.95 7.03
C VAL A 190 -7.36 -9.54 8.15
N ILE A 191 -8.61 -9.24 7.81
CA ILE A 191 -9.66 -8.89 8.79
C ILE A 191 -9.99 -10.09 9.66
N LYS A 192 -10.15 -11.27 9.06
CA LYS A 192 -10.41 -12.54 9.74
C LYS A 192 -9.29 -12.86 10.72
N GLU A 193 -8.03 -12.79 10.28
CA GLU A 193 -6.86 -13.01 11.12
C GLU A 193 -6.82 -12.04 12.31
N LYS A 194 -7.07 -10.75 12.09
CA LYS A 194 -7.09 -9.74 13.16
C LYS A 194 -8.19 -10.01 14.20
N ILE A 195 -9.41 -10.33 13.76
CA ILE A 195 -10.51 -10.63 14.68
C ILE A 195 -10.21 -11.89 15.49
N LEU A 196 -9.72 -12.95 14.84
CA LEU A 196 -9.44 -14.21 15.51
C LEU A 196 -8.27 -14.08 16.48
N SER A 197 -7.22 -13.33 16.12
CA SER A 197 -6.09 -13.05 17.01
C SER A 197 -6.51 -12.29 18.25
N GLU A 198 -7.38 -11.28 18.10
CA GLU A 198 -7.89 -10.52 19.25
C GLU A 198 -8.88 -11.31 20.10
N TYR A 199 -9.68 -12.18 19.48
CA TYR A 199 -10.53 -13.12 20.21
C TYR A 199 -9.70 -14.14 21.01
N ALA A 200 -8.64 -14.69 20.43
CA ALA A 200 -7.71 -15.58 21.14
C ALA A 200 -7.03 -14.89 22.33
N ARG A 201 -6.77 -13.58 22.24
CA ARG A 201 -6.16 -12.77 23.30
C ARG A 201 -7.13 -12.42 24.44
N LEU A 202 -8.38 -12.09 24.12
CA LEU A 202 -9.36 -11.57 25.09
C LEU A 202 -10.40 -12.60 25.56
N GLY A 203 -10.55 -13.73 24.86
CA GLY A 203 -11.55 -14.77 25.13
C GLY A 203 -13.01 -14.38 24.85
N SER A 204 -13.30 -13.08 24.70
CA SER A 204 -14.58 -12.54 24.26
C SER A 204 -14.37 -11.27 23.45
N LEU A 205 -15.18 -11.05 22.43
CA LEU A 205 -15.06 -9.87 21.57
C LEU A 205 -16.39 -9.14 21.49
N LYS A 206 -16.41 -7.83 21.73
CA LYS A 206 -17.61 -6.98 21.55
C LYS A 206 -17.66 -6.38 20.14
N LYS A 207 -18.87 -6.13 19.63
CA LYS A 207 -19.10 -5.40 18.36
C LYS A 207 -18.33 -4.07 18.28
N ARG A 208 -18.24 -3.34 19.40
CA ARG A 208 -17.49 -2.07 19.49
C ARG A 208 -15.98 -2.27 19.33
N GLN A 209 -15.43 -3.32 19.93
CA GLN A 209 -14.00 -3.64 19.82
C GLN A 209 -13.65 -4.08 18.40
N ALA A 210 -14.47 -4.92 17.77
CA ALA A 210 -14.28 -5.30 16.37
C ALA A 210 -14.25 -4.07 15.42
N ARG A 211 -15.11 -3.07 15.69
CA ARG A 211 -15.13 -1.80 14.94
C ARG A 211 -13.88 -0.94 15.13
N GLU A 212 -13.31 -0.93 16.34
CA GLU A 212 -12.10 -0.17 16.63
C GLU A 212 -10.85 -0.83 16.05
N LEU A 213 -10.82 -2.18 16.08
CA LEU A 213 -9.74 -2.99 15.52
C LEU A 213 -9.67 -2.91 14.00
N ILE A 214 -10.82 -2.80 13.33
CA ILE A 214 -10.92 -2.81 11.88
C ILE A 214 -11.45 -1.45 11.42
N LYS A 215 -10.56 -0.64 10.83
CA LYS A 215 -10.87 0.67 10.25
C LYS A 215 -11.66 0.57 8.93
N ILE A 216 -12.81 -0.09 8.96
CA ILE A 216 -13.73 -0.27 7.82
C ILE A 216 -15.11 0.30 8.21
N ASP A 217 -15.94 0.52 7.20
CA ASP A 217 -17.35 0.91 7.34
C ASP A 217 -18.06 0.11 8.44
N VAL A 218 -18.72 0.84 9.33
CA VAL A 218 -19.41 0.32 10.51
C VAL A 218 -20.43 -0.77 10.17
N ASN A 219 -21.14 -0.64 9.04
CA ASN A 219 -22.16 -1.59 8.62
C ASN A 219 -21.54 -2.90 8.14
N LYS A 220 -20.37 -2.82 7.48
CA LYS A 220 -19.64 -4.01 7.03
C LYS A 220 -19.06 -4.78 8.21
N THR A 221 -18.43 -4.09 9.16
CA THR A 221 -17.87 -4.72 10.36
C THR A 221 -18.95 -5.41 11.20
N GLY A 222 -20.15 -4.81 11.29
CA GLY A 222 -21.30 -5.45 11.96
C GLY A 222 -21.69 -6.78 11.32
N LYS A 223 -21.84 -6.81 9.99
CA LYS A 223 -22.20 -8.04 9.25
C LYS A 223 -21.11 -9.13 9.32
N ILE A 224 -19.83 -8.74 9.31
CA ILE A 224 -18.71 -9.68 9.49
C ILE A 224 -18.74 -10.28 10.89
N TYR A 225 -18.96 -9.45 11.91
CA TYR A 225 -19.04 -9.91 13.29
C TYR A 225 -20.23 -10.85 13.52
N ASP A 226 -21.40 -10.52 12.96
CA ASP A 226 -22.60 -11.37 13.06
C ASP A 226 -22.40 -12.72 12.37
N PHE A 227 -21.72 -12.74 11.21
CA PHE A 227 -21.32 -13.98 10.53
C PHE A 227 -20.35 -14.82 11.37
N PHE A 228 -19.36 -14.20 12.02
CA PHE A 228 -18.43 -14.93 12.88
C PHE A 228 -19.09 -15.46 14.15
N LEU A 229 -20.10 -14.78 14.70
CA LEU A 229 -20.94 -15.32 15.76
C LEU A 229 -21.75 -16.52 15.28
N SER A 230 -22.40 -16.42 14.10
CA SER A 230 -23.22 -17.52 13.57
C SER A 230 -22.38 -18.73 13.16
N ALA A 231 -21.16 -18.50 12.68
CA ALA A 231 -20.20 -19.55 12.32
C ALA A 231 -19.50 -20.17 13.54
N GLY A 232 -19.76 -19.68 14.76
CA GLY A 232 -19.14 -20.18 16.00
C GLY A 232 -17.65 -19.85 16.13
N LEU A 233 -17.12 -18.95 15.29
CA LEU A 233 -15.70 -18.57 15.26
C LEU A 233 -15.32 -17.60 16.38
N ILE A 234 -16.29 -16.86 16.92
CA ILE A 234 -16.12 -15.96 18.07
C ILE A 234 -17.29 -16.11 19.03
N LYS A 235 -17.05 -15.90 20.32
CA LYS A 235 -18.09 -15.82 21.36
C LYS A 235 -18.32 -14.38 21.77
N GLY A 236 -19.58 -13.98 21.78
CA GLY A 236 -20.01 -12.69 22.31
C GLY A 236 -20.02 -12.71 23.85
N PRO A 237 -19.93 -11.54 24.49
CA PRO A 237 -19.92 -11.43 25.96
C PRO A 237 -21.18 -11.99 26.65
N ASN A 238 -22.29 -12.16 25.92
CA ASN A 238 -23.56 -12.67 26.45
C ASN A 238 -23.71 -14.21 26.43
N THR A 239 -22.64 -14.96 26.14
CA THR A 239 -22.66 -16.44 26.20
C THR A 239 -21.95 -17.00 27.43
N MET A 240 -21.96 -16.24 28.54
CA MET A 240 -21.53 -16.71 29.86
C MET A 240 -22.72 -17.08 30.77
N VAL A 241 -23.74 -17.75 30.22
CA VAL A 241 -24.68 -18.54 31.03
C VAL A 241 -24.97 -19.82 30.24
N SER A 242 -24.93 -20.95 30.94
CA SER A 242 -25.21 -22.32 30.45
C SER A 242 -24.01 -23.12 29.93
N SER A 243 -23.04 -23.33 30.81
CA SER A 243 -22.40 -24.64 30.98
C SER A 243 -21.87 -24.67 32.40
N ASP A 244 -22.74 -25.03 33.34
CA ASP A 244 -22.47 -25.79 34.56
C ASP A 244 -23.81 -25.95 35.32
N TYR A 245 -24.05 -27.16 35.86
CA TYR A 245 -25.29 -27.76 36.38
C TYR A 245 -26.07 -28.64 35.37
N ASN A 246 -25.63 -29.87 35.08
CA ASN A 246 -25.69 -31.16 35.81
C ASN A 246 -27.00 -31.93 35.58
N ASN A 247 -26.82 -33.19 35.15
CA ASN A 247 -27.56 -34.41 35.48
C ASN A 247 -28.96 -34.29 36.11
#